data_AF-A0A9P6PLI2-F1
#
_entry.id   AF-A0A9P6PLI2-F1
#
_cell.length_a   1.000
_cell.length_b   1.000
_cell.length_c   1.000
_cell.angle_alpha   90.00
_cell.angle_beta   90.00
_cell.angle_gamma   90.00
#
_symmetry.space_group_name_H-M   'P 1'
#
loop_
_entity.id
_entity.type
_entity.pdbx_description
1 polymer ?
#
loop_
_entity_poly.entity_id
_entity_poly.type
_entity_poly.pdbx_seq_one_letter_code
_entity_poly.pdbx_strand_id
1 'polypeptide(L)'
;MTDESQIPTACCETASSNKKHTSPFSQFNISSTDILDSIEKMHCPTCSRNVRYFCNKCLKLVNCPEGAIPELKLPIKLDIIKHEQERDGKSTALHAKILAPKDVEVYAWQDMPKYENVDRLLLLFPSPGAKQLSEIDPTSFDKLVVIDGTWEQANKMSKSDSPLLRMKRGT
;
A
#
# COMPACT_ATOMS: atom_id res chain seq x y z
N MET A 1 -10.66 62.28 41.90
CA MET A 1 -9.71 61.79 42.90
C MET A 1 -9.96 60.31 43.04
N THR A 2 -9.28 59.51 42.19
CA THR A 2 -8.02 58.78 42.53
C THR A 2 -8.35 57.59 43.43
N ASP A 3 -7.99 56.35 43.15
CA ASP A 3 -6.80 55.90 42.46
C ASP A 3 -6.93 54.41 42.09
N GLU A 4 -6.27 54.04 40.99
CA GLU A 4 -5.84 52.67 40.73
C GLU A 4 -4.81 52.25 41.77
N SER A 5 -4.76 50.97 42.19
CA SER A 5 -3.48 50.29 42.44
C SER A 5 -3.65 48.80 42.79
N GLN A 6 -3.25 47.99 41.82
CA GLN A 6 -2.29 46.89 41.95
C GLN A 6 -2.47 45.83 43.05
N ILE A 7 -2.90 44.63 42.63
CA ILE A 7 -2.49 43.37 43.26
C ILE A 7 -1.49 42.70 42.32
N PRO A 8 -0.24 42.41 42.74
CA PRO A 8 0.76 41.81 41.89
C PRO A 8 0.48 40.31 41.71
N THR A 9 0.09 39.90 40.51
CA THR A 9 0.13 38.49 40.10
C THR A 9 1.58 38.11 39.85
N ALA A 10 2.23 37.52 40.84
CA ALA A 10 3.54 36.92 40.69
C ALA A 10 3.46 35.78 39.66
N CYS A 11 4.06 36.01 38.48
CA CYS A 11 4.39 34.96 37.53
C CYS A 11 5.38 33.99 38.19
N CYS A 12 4.94 32.76 38.43
CA CYS A 12 5.86 31.65 38.60
C CYS A 12 6.18 31.11 37.21
N GLU A 13 7.18 31.71 36.57
CA GLU A 13 7.82 31.16 35.39
C GLU A 13 8.49 29.84 35.79
N THR A 14 7.84 28.72 35.45
CA THR A 14 8.54 27.45 35.34
C THR A 14 8.82 27.21 33.88
N ALA A 15 10.06 27.51 33.48
CA ALA A 15 10.60 27.19 32.17
C ALA A 15 10.64 25.67 32.00
N SER A 16 9.53 25.08 31.56
CA SER A 16 9.52 23.71 31.05
C SER A 16 10.31 23.71 29.76
N SER A 17 11.49 23.08 29.76
CA SER A 17 12.34 22.97 28.58
C SER A 17 11.58 22.17 27.52
N ASN A 18 10.89 22.88 26.64
CA ASN A 18 10.11 22.30 25.57
C ASN A 18 11.13 21.83 24.52
N LYS A 19 11.62 20.59 24.65
CA LYS A 19 12.40 19.95 23.59
C LYS A 19 11.47 19.90 22.37
N LYS A 20 11.70 20.80 21.40
CA LYS A 20 10.97 20.82 20.12
C LYS A 20 11.11 19.44 19.50
N HIS A 21 10.07 18.63 19.61
CA HIS A 21 10.04 17.32 18.99
C HIS A 21 9.93 17.55 17.49
N THR A 22 11.05 17.50 16.78
CA THR A 22 11.05 17.56 15.33
C THR A 22 10.46 16.25 14.81
N SER A 23 9.51 16.34 13.88
CA SER A 23 8.95 15.15 13.24
C SER A 23 10.08 14.34 12.59
N PRO A 24 10.11 13.00 12.71
CA PRO A 24 11.07 12.16 11.99
C PRO A 24 10.95 12.32 10.47
N PHE A 25 9.86 12.93 10.00
CA PHE A 25 9.60 13.18 8.59
C PHE A 25 9.98 14.58 8.10
N SER A 26 10.55 15.43 8.96
CA SER A 26 10.82 16.84 8.67
C SER A 26 11.77 17.10 7.49
N GLN A 27 12.60 16.13 7.13
CA GLN A 27 13.52 16.23 5.98
C GLN A 27 12.88 15.86 4.63
N PHE A 28 11.66 15.29 4.64
CA PHE A 28 11.01 14.85 3.40
C PHE A 28 10.05 15.91 2.88
N ASN A 29 9.98 16.04 1.55
CA ASN A 29 8.97 16.88 0.89
C ASN A 29 7.64 16.12 0.79
N ILE A 30 6.89 16.07 1.90
CA ILE A 30 5.61 15.36 1.99
C ILE A 30 4.50 16.34 1.66
N SER A 31 3.70 16.01 0.63
CA SER A 31 2.50 16.77 0.29
C SER A 31 1.44 16.66 1.38
N SER A 32 0.62 17.71 1.55
CA SER A 32 -0.48 17.67 2.51
C SER A 32 -1.47 16.55 2.18
N THR A 33 -2.04 15.95 3.23
CA THR A 33 -3.09 14.92 3.14
C THR A 33 -4.49 15.47 3.41
N ASP A 34 -4.65 16.78 3.60
CA ASP A 34 -5.93 17.42 4.01
C ASP A 34 -7.10 17.09 3.06
N ILE A 35 -6.78 16.83 1.78
CA ILE A 35 -7.77 16.42 0.79
C ILE A 35 -8.52 15.15 1.21
N LEU A 36 -7.86 14.23 1.91
CA LEU A 36 -8.47 12.98 2.38
C LEU A 36 -9.56 13.25 3.44
N ASP A 37 -9.43 14.30 4.23
CA ASP A 37 -10.41 14.65 5.25
C ASP A 37 -11.70 15.22 4.63
N SER A 38 -11.59 15.89 3.49
CA SER A 38 -12.73 16.45 2.76
C SER A 38 -13.55 15.41 1.98
N ILE A 39 -13.00 14.20 1.74
CA ILE A 39 -13.68 13.18 0.95
C ILE A 39 -14.73 12.47 1.81
N GLU A 40 -16.00 12.54 1.41
CA GLU A 40 -17.09 11.81 2.05
C GLU A 40 -17.26 10.41 1.49
N LYS A 41 -17.98 9.56 2.24
CA LYS A 41 -18.37 8.23 1.74
C LYS A 41 -19.41 8.37 0.62
N MET A 42 -19.30 7.54 -0.40
CA MET A 42 -20.30 7.39 -1.44
C MET A 42 -20.44 5.94 -1.89
N HIS A 43 -21.51 5.65 -2.64
CA HIS A 43 -21.69 4.34 -3.26
C HIS A 43 -20.79 4.23 -4.50
N CYS A 44 -19.99 3.17 -4.57
CA CYS A 44 -19.19 2.88 -5.75
C CYS A 44 -20.09 2.77 -6.99
N PRO A 45 -19.80 3.49 -8.09
CA PRO A 45 -20.67 3.52 -9.27
C PRO A 45 -20.76 2.17 -10.00
N THR A 46 -19.84 1.23 -9.74
CA THR A 46 -19.82 -0.09 -10.39
C THR A 46 -20.51 -1.18 -9.55
N CYS A 47 -20.37 -1.17 -8.22
CA CYS A 47 -20.88 -2.26 -7.38
C CYS A 47 -21.77 -1.80 -6.21
N SER A 48 -22.03 -0.50 -6.11
CA SER A 48 -22.87 0.12 -5.06
C SER A 48 -22.42 -0.16 -3.63
N ARG A 49 -21.18 -0.60 -3.38
CA ARG A 49 -20.63 -0.67 -2.02
C ARG A 49 -20.38 0.75 -1.51
N ASN A 50 -20.76 1.02 -0.26
CA ASN A 50 -20.48 2.29 0.40
C ASN A 50 -18.99 2.36 0.79
N VAL A 51 -18.24 3.27 0.15
CA VAL A 51 -16.77 3.39 0.26
C VAL A 51 -16.37 4.86 0.37
N ARG A 52 -15.17 5.14 0.91
CA ARG A 52 -14.68 6.52 1.07
C ARG A 52 -13.77 6.97 -0.07
N TYR A 53 -12.62 6.32 -0.24
CA TYR A 53 -11.58 6.76 -1.19
C TYR A 53 -11.47 5.89 -2.44
N PHE A 54 -11.65 4.58 -2.26
CA PHE A 54 -11.57 3.62 -3.35
C PHE A 54 -12.41 2.40 -3.02
N CYS A 55 -12.77 1.64 -4.06
CA CYS A 55 -13.50 0.39 -3.89
C CYS A 55 -12.55 -0.81 -3.90
N ASN A 56 -12.43 -1.52 -2.77
CA ASN A 56 -11.57 -2.70 -2.65
C ASN A 56 -12.01 -3.87 -3.55
N LYS A 57 -13.25 -3.86 -4.05
CA LYS A 57 -13.74 -4.87 -5.02
C LYS A 57 -13.47 -4.47 -6.47
N CYS A 58 -13.83 -3.24 -6.83
CA CYS A 58 -13.71 -2.77 -8.21
C CYS A 58 -12.32 -2.20 -8.53
N LEU A 59 -11.47 -2.02 -7.51
CA LEU A 59 -10.10 -1.52 -7.60
C LEU A 59 -10.00 -0.19 -8.35
N LYS A 60 -10.89 0.74 -8.01
CA LYS A 60 -10.98 2.07 -8.59
C LYS A 60 -11.13 3.12 -7.50
N LEU A 61 -10.53 4.29 -7.73
CA LEU A 61 -10.81 5.49 -6.94
C LEU A 61 -12.30 5.82 -7.00
N VAL A 62 -12.81 6.32 -5.89
CA VAL A 62 -14.21 6.70 -5.73
C VAL A 62 -14.22 8.00 -4.94
N ASN A 63 -14.93 9.01 -5.45
CA ASN A 63 -15.06 10.33 -4.83
C ASN A 63 -13.75 11.14 -4.64
N CYS A 64 -12.62 10.69 -5.18
CA CYS A 64 -11.38 11.44 -5.13
C CYS A 64 -11.33 12.45 -6.29
N PRO A 65 -11.03 13.73 -6.05
CA PRO A 65 -10.80 14.69 -7.12
C PRO A 65 -9.66 14.25 -8.04
N GLU A 66 -9.77 14.61 -9.32
CA GLU A 66 -8.72 14.33 -10.29
C GLU A 66 -7.40 14.96 -9.86
N GLY A 67 -6.31 14.19 -9.94
CA GLY A 67 -4.98 14.65 -9.52
C GLY A 67 -4.73 14.68 -8.00
N ALA A 68 -5.74 14.46 -7.16
CA ALA A 68 -5.56 14.44 -5.70
C ALA A 68 -4.77 13.19 -5.22
N ILE A 69 -4.88 12.08 -5.93
CA ILE A 69 -4.15 10.84 -5.67
C ILE A 69 -3.14 10.65 -6.80
N PRO A 70 -1.85 10.41 -6.49
CA PRO A 70 -0.83 10.25 -7.53
C PRO A 70 -1.06 8.96 -8.32
N GLU A 71 -0.89 9.05 -9.64
CA GLU A 71 -0.72 7.88 -10.50
C GLU A 71 0.77 7.60 -10.67
N LEU A 72 1.20 6.40 -10.27
CA LEU A 72 2.56 5.94 -10.33
C LEU A 72 2.79 5.07 -11.57
N LYS A 73 3.94 5.24 -12.20
CA LYS A 73 4.49 4.30 -13.17
C LYS A 73 5.54 3.45 -12.46
N LEU A 74 5.32 2.14 -12.39
CA LEU A 74 6.28 1.24 -11.77
C LEU A 74 7.43 0.93 -12.74
N PRO A 75 8.65 0.71 -12.23
CA PRO A 75 9.78 0.27 -13.05
C PRO A 75 9.61 -1.17 -13.55
N ILE A 76 8.65 -1.92 -13.01
CA ILE A 76 8.36 -3.31 -13.35
C ILE A 76 6.86 -3.60 -13.19
N LYS A 77 6.33 -4.54 -13.97
CA LYS A 77 4.96 -5.02 -13.81
C LYS A 77 4.80 -5.84 -12.53
N LEU A 78 3.60 -5.82 -11.94
CA LEU A 78 3.30 -6.52 -10.70
C LEU A 78 1.96 -7.24 -10.80
N ASP A 79 1.96 -8.56 -10.62
CA ASP A 79 0.72 -9.33 -10.44
C ASP A 79 0.57 -9.69 -8.96
N ILE A 80 -0.56 -9.32 -8.36
CA ILE A 80 -0.95 -9.66 -7.00
C ILE A 80 -1.90 -10.85 -7.06
N ILE A 81 -1.51 -11.96 -6.45
CA ILE A 81 -2.31 -13.17 -6.38
C ILE A 81 -2.97 -13.24 -5.00
N LYS A 82 -4.25 -12.90 -4.96
CA LYS A 82 -5.04 -12.73 -3.75
C LYS A 82 -5.79 -14.00 -3.38
N HIS A 83 -5.55 -14.50 -2.17
CA HIS A 83 -6.32 -15.61 -1.62
C HIS A 83 -7.77 -15.18 -1.33
N GLU A 84 -8.75 -16.05 -1.61
CA GLU A 84 -10.18 -15.73 -1.53
C GLU A 84 -10.64 -15.40 -0.10
N GLN A 85 -9.98 -15.98 0.90
CA GLN A 85 -10.31 -15.75 2.31
C GLN A 85 -9.63 -14.51 2.90
N GLU A 86 -8.72 -13.86 2.16
CA GLU A 86 -8.08 -12.64 2.62
C GLU A 86 -9.09 -11.47 2.55
N ARG A 87 -9.25 -10.73 3.65
CA ARG A 87 -10.33 -9.73 3.73
C ARG A 87 -9.96 -8.50 2.91
N ASP A 88 -10.88 -8.05 2.06
CA ASP A 88 -10.72 -6.84 1.23
C ASP A 88 -10.23 -5.61 2.02
N GLY A 89 -10.72 -5.42 3.25
CA GLY A 89 -10.34 -4.28 4.12
C GLY A 89 -8.98 -4.42 4.82
N LYS A 90 -8.29 -5.55 4.66
CA LYS A 90 -6.97 -5.83 5.25
C LYS A 90 -5.86 -5.96 4.21
N SER A 91 -6.22 -6.16 2.94
CA SER A 91 -5.28 -6.27 1.85
C SER A 91 -4.68 -4.91 1.49
N THR A 92 -3.48 -4.64 2.00
CA THR A 92 -2.71 -3.45 1.65
C THR A 92 -2.13 -3.52 0.24
N ALA A 93 -2.00 -4.72 -0.32
CA ALA A 93 -1.53 -4.95 -1.68
C ALA A 93 -2.42 -4.27 -2.72
N LEU A 94 -3.73 -4.15 -2.47
CA LEU A 94 -4.68 -3.50 -3.40
C LEU A 94 -4.34 -2.03 -3.67
N HIS A 95 -3.68 -1.34 -2.75
CA HIS A 95 -3.26 0.05 -2.96
C HIS A 95 -2.31 0.17 -4.16
N ALA A 96 -1.50 -0.85 -4.45
CA ALA A 96 -0.64 -0.84 -5.63
C ALA A 96 -1.46 -0.74 -6.92
N LYS A 97 -2.61 -1.43 -7.02
CA LYS A 97 -3.52 -1.30 -8.18
C LYS A 97 -4.16 0.07 -8.27
N ILE A 98 -4.48 0.68 -7.13
CA ILE A 98 -5.05 2.04 -7.09
C ILE A 98 -4.04 3.08 -7.58
N LEU A 99 -2.78 2.97 -7.15
CA LEU A 99 -1.74 3.94 -7.47
C LEU A 99 -1.12 3.70 -8.85
N ALA A 100 -0.95 2.46 -9.28
CA ALA A 100 -0.31 2.11 -10.55
C ALA A 100 -1.21 1.21 -11.42
N PRO A 101 -2.40 1.69 -11.83
CA PRO A 101 -3.43 0.87 -12.48
C PRO A 101 -2.99 0.27 -13.82
N LYS A 102 -1.96 0.83 -14.47
CA LYS A 102 -1.39 0.36 -15.74
C LYS A 102 -0.31 -0.71 -15.59
N ASP A 103 0.29 -0.82 -14.40
CA ASP A 103 1.44 -1.69 -14.16
C ASP A 103 1.14 -2.84 -13.19
N VAL A 104 0.04 -2.73 -12.45
CA VAL A 104 -0.38 -3.71 -11.44
C VAL A 104 -1.64 -4.42 -11.90
N GLU A 105 -1.71 -5.73 -11.74
CA GLU A 105 -2.95 -6.51 -11.85
C GLU A 105 -3.20 -7.30 -10.57
N VAL A 106 -4.48 -7.54 -10.26
CA VAL A 106 -4.90 -8.31 -9.08
C VAL A 106 -5.79 -9.45 -9.55
N TYR A 107 -5.42 -10.66 -9.17
CA TYR A 107 -6.15 -11.89 -9.51
C TYR A 107 -6.57 -12.60 -8.23
N ALA A 108 -7.77 -13.18 -8.25
CA ALA A 108 -8.11 -14.20 -7.27
C ALA A 108 -7.20 -15.42 -7.51
N TRP A 109 -6.87 -16.14 -6.45
CA TRP A 109 -6.01 -17.32 -6.53
C TRP A 109 -6.53 -18.36 -7.53
N GLN A 110 -7.84 -18.63 -7.52
CA GLN A 110 -8.46 -19.57 -8.46
C GLN A 110 -8.52 -19.04 -9.92
N ASP A 111 -8.39 -17.73 -10.12
CA ASP A 111 -8.51 -17.07 -11.43
C ASP A 111 -7.16 -16.49 -11.89
N MET A 112 -6.05 -17.04 -11.40
CA MET A 112 -4.71 -16.60 -11.76
C MET A 112 -4.46 -16.81 -13.28
N PRO A 113 -3.80 -15.86 -13.97
CA PRO A 113 -3.52 -16.01 -15.39
C PRO A 113 -2.63 -17.22 -15.67
N LYS A 114 -2.79 -17.77 -16.88
CA LYS A 114 -1.81 -18.71 -17.44
C LYS A 114 -0.60 -17.91 -17.93
N TYR A 115 0.50 -18.04 -17.23
CA TYR A 115 1.75 -17.41 -17.63
C TYR A 115 2.43 -18.19 -18.75
N GLU A 116 2.69 -17.53 -19.88
CA GLU A 116 3.37 -18.14 -21.03
C GLU A 116 4.84 -18.43 -20.73
N ASN A 117 5.52 -17.50 -20.05
CA ASN A 117 6.95 -17.59 -19.73
C ASN A 117 7.22 -17.42 -18.23
N VAL A 118 7.01 -18.50 -17.48
CA VAL A 118 7.20 -18.53 -16.02
C VAL A 118 8.64 -18.21 -15.60
N ASP A 119 9.63 -18.50 -16.45
CA ASP A 119 11.05 -18.29 -16.14
C ASP A 119 11.46 -16.81 -16.13
N ARG A 120 10.63 -15.93 -16.72
CA ARG A 120 10.73 -14.47 -16.69
C ARG A 120 9.92 -13.82 -15.57
N LEU A 121 9.34 -14.62 -14.67
CA LEU A 121 8.61 -14.13 -13.50
C LEU A 121 9.44 -14.34 -12.25
N LEU A 122 9.36 -13.37 -11.35
CA LEU A 122 9.96 -13.46 -10.03
C LEU A 122 8.87 -13.42 -8.97
N LEU A 123 8.74 -14.52 -8.23
CA LEU A 123 7.87 -14.59 -7.05
C LEU A 123 8.60 -13.93 -5.88
N LEU A 124 8.11 -12.79 -5.41
CA LEU A 124 8.60 -12.15 -4.20
C LEU A 124 7.99 -12.86 -3.00
N PHE A 125 8.67 -13.89 -2.51
CA PHE A 125 8.20 -14.71 -1.40
C PHE A 125 9.38 -15.37 -0.67
N PRO A 126 9.48 -15.19 0.66
CA PRO A 126 10.57 -15.77 1.43
C PRO A 126 10.45 -17.30 1.46
N SER A 127 11.56 -17.98 1.21
CA SER A 127 11.65 -19.44 1.29
C SER A 127 13.11 -19.87 1.48
N PRO A 128 13.39 -21.12 1.90
CA PRO A 128 14.76 -21.57 2.15
C PRO A 128 15.75 -21.41 0.98
N GLY A 129 15.26 -21.33 -0.26
CA GLY A 129 16.07 -21.10 -1.47
C GLY A 129 15.82 -19.75 -2.15
N ALA A 130 15.13 -18.81 -1.49
CA ALA A 130 14.95 -17.47 -2.03
C ALA A 130 16.27 -16.72 -2.04
N LYS A 131 16.57 -16.02 -3.14
CA LYS A 131 17.75 -15.16 -3.26
C LYS A 131 17.41 -13.75 -2.85
N GLN A 132 18.39 -13.00 -2.37
CA GLN A 132 18.21 -11.55 -2.22
C GLN A 132 18.02 -10.92 -3.59
N LEU A 133 17.20 -9.87 -3.70
CA LEU A 133 17.01 -9.16 -4.98
C LEU A 133 18.33 -8.68 -5.60
N SER A 134 19.33 -8.33 -4.77
CA SER A 134 20.67 -7.93 -5.22
C SER A 134 21.48 -9.05 -5.89
N GLU A 135 21.09 -10.32 -5.68
CA GLU A 135 21.75 -11.51 -6.22
C GLU A 135 21.06 -12.04 -7.50
N ILE A 136 19.97 -11.37 -7.93
CA ILE A 136 19.18 -11.75 -9.09
C ILE A 136 19.44 -10.73 -10.20
N ASP A 137 19.79 -11.22 -11.39
CA ASP A 137 19.90 -10.37 -12.57
C ASP A 137 18.55 -9.69 -12.87
N PRO A 138 18.45 -8.34 -12.81
CA PRO A 138 17.20 -7.62 -13.02
C PRO A 138 16.67 -7.75 -14.46
N THR A 139 17.50 -8.17 -15.42
CA THR A 139 17.07 -8.41 -16.81
C THR A 139 16.45 -9.80 -17.02
N SER A 140 16.62 -10.69 -16.04
CA SER A 140 16.16 -12.09 -16.09
C SER A 140 14.66 -12.26 -15.85
N PHE A 141 13.98 -11.20 -15.40
CA PHE A 141 12.53 -11.16 -15.19
C PHE A 141 11.97 -9.80 -15.64
N ASP A 142 10.72 -9.77 -16.05
CA ASP A 142 10.01 -8.54 -16.48
C ASP A 142 8.78 -8.23 -15.63
N LYS A 143 8.44 -9.13 -14.71
CA LYS A 143 7.28 -9.01 -13.84
C LYS A 143 7.53 -9.65 -12.47
N LEU A 144 7.11 -8.94 -11.43
CA LEU A 144 7.00 -9.45 -10.07
C LEU A 144 5.64 -10.09 -9.85
N VAL A 145 5.63 -11.18 -9.10
CA VAL A 145 4.42 -11.81 -8.59
C VAL A 145 4.49 -11.79 -7.07
N VAL A 146 3.41 -11.34 -6.41
CA VAL A 146 3.29 -11.35 -4.95
C VAL A 146 2.04 -12.10 -4.53
N ILE A 147 2.06 -12.68 -3.34
CA ILE A 147 0.90 -13.38 -2.77
C ILE A 147 0.28 -12.50 -1.69
N ASP A 148 -1.02 -12.23 -1.81
CA ASP A 148 -1.81 -11.52 -0.81
C ASP A 148 -2.70 -12.49 -0.03
N GLY A 149 -2.34 -12.74 1.23
CA GLY A 149 -3.04 -13.61 2.14
C GLY A 149 -2.28 -13.76 3.46
N THR A 150 -2.84 -14.50 4.41
CA THR A 150 -2.14 -14.81 5.65
C THR A 150 -0.87 -15.61 5.37
N TRP A 151 0.11 -15.58 6.29
CA TRP A 151 1.33 -16.38 6.15
C TRP A 151 1.07 -17.85 5.88
N GLU A 152 0.05 -18.44 6.52
CA GLU A 152 -0.31 -19.83 6.31
C GLU A 152 -0.87 -20.05 4.88
N GLN A 153 -1.77 -19.17 4.43
CA GLN A 153 -2.34 -19.23 3.08
C GLN A 153 -1.26 -19.05 2.01
N ALA A 154 -0.43 -18.02 2.13
CA ALA A 154 0.63 -17.73 1.17
C ALA A 154 1.67 -18.85 1.10
N ASN A 155 2.01 -19.47 2.24
CA ASN A 155 2.86 -20.66 2.26
C ASN A 155 2.24 -21.84 1.51
N LYS A 156 0.93 -22.10 1.69
CA LYS A 156 0.24 -23.19 0.96
C LYS A 156 0.17 -22.89 -0.53
N MET A 157 -0.20 -21.67 -0.92
CA MET A 157 -0.28 -21.24 -2.32
C MET A 157 1.06 -21.38 -3.02
N SER A 158 2.16 -20.89 -2.41
CA SER A 158 3.50 -20.96 -3.01
C SER A 158 4.01 -22.39 -3.22
N LYS A 159 3.42 -23.40 -2.56
CA LYS A 159 3.84 -24.82 -2.63
C LYS A 159 2.84 -25.69 -3.40
N SER A 160 1.70 -25.14 -3.78
CA SER A 160 0.66 -25.85 -4.52
C SER A 160 1.09 -26.13 -5.96
N ASP A 161 0.49 -27.15 -6.58
CA ASP A 161 0.70 -27.45 -8.00
C ASP A 161 0.08 -26.35 -8.87
N SER A 162 0.91 -25.33 -9.13
CA SER A 162 0.54 -24.08 -9.79
C SER A 162 1.78 -23.45 -10.43
N PRO A 163 1.60 -22.45 -11.31
CA PRO A 163 2.72 -21.67 -11.82
C PRO A 163 3.65 -21.10 -10.73
N LEU A 164 3.13 -20.74 -9.55
CA LEU A 164 3.93 -20.16 -8.46
C LEU A 164 5.05 -21.09 -7.98
N LEU A 165 4.84 -22.41 -8.04
CA LEU A 165 5.83 -23.40 -7.60
C LEU A 165 7.11 -23.36 -8.44
N ARG A 166 6.97 -23.03 -9.74
CA ARG A 166 8.05 -23.03 -10.73
C ARG A 166 8.78 -21.70 -10.85
N MET A 167 8.24 -20.63 -10.26
CA MET A 167 8.85 -19.31 -10.33
C MET A 167 10.14 -19.25 -9.51
N LYS A 168 11.12 -18.48 -10.01
CA LYS A 168 12.27 -18.06 -9.21
C LYS A 168 11.77 -17.25 -8.01
N ARG A 169 12.46 -17.34 -6.88
CA ARG A 169 12.05 -16.67 -5.63
C ARG A 169 13.05 -15.62 -5.20
N GLY A 170 12.55 -14.41 -4.97
CA GLY A 170 13.28 -13.28 -4.41
C GLY A 170 12.74 -12.90 -3.03
N THR A 171 13.58 -12.27 -2.21
CA THR A 171 13.17 -11.60 -0.95
C THR A 171 13.86 -10.26 -0.78
#